data_AF-A0A4R8MNY1-F1
#
_entry.id   AF-A0A4R8MNY1-F1
#
_cell.length_a   1.000
_cell.length_b   1.000
_cell.length_c   1.000
_cell.angle_alpha   90.00
_cell.angle_beta   90.00
_cell.angle_gamma   90.00
#
_symmetry.space_group_name_H-M   'P 1'
#
loop_
_entity.id
_entity.type
_entity.pdbx_description
1 polymer ?
#
loop_
_entity_poly.entity_id
_entity_poly.type
_entity_poly.pdbx_seq_one_letter_code
_entity_poly.pdbx_strand_id
1 'polypeptide(L)'
;MGSVTVLANDSIPKVLSDIVANETNHALWLNTLSLLEHLGSRKILVTQSSEETSEMILKHATEEARHALFFKKAARTIKPSFQLGYQNSALVRGTAARIYFAKLDTLVRRSLRKVFPDQKQFTYLAYLYTTTVIEKRAMVVYAAYDEILNQTGSPIRLTNLILEEEGHLSDMSSEMFRLDPSAKERLAALEAEEAKIFARFWLQIREFSLN
;
A
#
# COMPACT_ATOMS: atom_id res chain seq x y z
N MET A 1 -2.79 26.27 -23.69
CA MET A 1 -3.41 25.72 -22.45
C MET A 1 -2.93 24.28 -22.35
N GLY A 2 -2.05 24.04 -21.38
CA GLY A 2 -1.11 22.92 -21.40
C GLY A 2 -1.77 21.56 -21.30
N SER A 3 -1.52 20.74 -22.31
CA SER A 3 -1.58 19.29 -22.26
C SER A 3 -0.92 18.83 -20.95
N VAL A 4 -1.71 18.22 -20.06
CA VAL A 4 -1.19 17.39 -18.98
C VAL A 4 -0.53 16.20 -19.67
N THR A 5 0.73 16.38 -20.02
CA THR A 5 1.63 15.30 -20.40
C THR A 5 1.61 14.31 -19.26
N VAL A 6 0.85 13.22 -19.47
CA VAL A 6 1.06 11.94 -18.82
C VAL A 6 2.58 11.76 -18.72
N LEU A 7 3.07 11.75 -17.48
CA LEU A 7 4.49 11.71 -17.14
C LEU A 7 5.14 10.51 -17.85
N ALA A 8 5.71 10.78 -19.02
CA ALA A 8 6.41 9.80 -19.82
C ALA A 8 7.78 9.49 -19.17
N ASN A 9 8.05 8.19 -19.04
CA ASN A 9 9.37 7.56 -19.02
C ASN A 9 10.22 7.49 -17.73
N ASP A 10 9.61 7.41 -16.55
CA ASP A 10 10.19 6.55 -15.49
C ASP A 10 9.08 5.65 -14.94
N SER A 11 8.95 4.45 -15.52
CA SER A 11 8.04 3.42 -15.03
C SER A 11 8.42 3.04 -13.59
N ILE A 12 7.45 2.64 -12.75
CA ILE A 12 7.70 2.10 -11.39
C ILE A 12 9.00 1.25 -11.31
N PRO A 13 9.28 0.34 -12.27
CA PRO A 13 10.55 -0.39 -12.33
C PRO A 13 11.83 0.47 -12.31
N LYS A 14 11.89 1.58 -13.04
CA LYS A 14 13.10 2.41 -13.14
C LYS A 14 13.44 3.05 -11.79
N VAL A 15 12.44 3.67 -11.14
CA VAL A 15 12.60 4.27 -9.82
C VAL A 15 13.01 3.22 -8.78
N LEU A 16 12.40 2.04 -8.82
CA LEU A 16 12.76 0.93 -7.93
C LEU A 16 14.18 0.43 -8.19
N SER A 17 14.61 0.32 -9.45
CA SER A 17 15.98 -0.07 -9.79
C SER A 17 17.00 0.91 -9.24
N ASP A 18 16.72 2.22 -9.31
CA ASP A 18 17.60 3.26 -8.77
C ASP A 18 17.68 3.20 -7.24
N ILE A 19 16.56 2.87 -6.57
CA ILE A 19 16.51 2.64 -5.12
C ILE A 19 17.33 1.41 -4.72
N VAL A 20 17.16 0.28 -5.42
CA VAL A 20 17.85 -0.99 -5.12
C VAL A 20 19.35 -0.91 -5.35
N ALA A 21 19.80 -0.08 -6.28
CA ALA A 21 21.23 0.11 -6.58
C ALA A 21 22.04 0.71 -5.42
N ASN A 22 21.40 1.30 -4.40
CA ASN A 22 22.06 1.84 -3.22
C ASN A 22 21.48 1.21 -1.95
N GLU A 23 22.31 0.47 -1.20
CA GLU A 23 21.88 -0.25 0.02
C GLU A 23 21.18 0.62 1.06
N THR A 24 21.58 1.90 1.19
CA THR A 24 20.95 2.82 2.14
C THR A 24 19.57 3.21 1.66
N ASN A 25 19.42 3.56 0.37
CA ASN A 25 18.13 3.88 -0.23
C ASN A 25 17.20 2.67 -0.20
N HIS A 26 17.74 1.48 -0.49
CA HIS A 26 17.01 0.22 -0.45
C HIS A 26 16.51 -0.11 0.96
N ALA A 27 17.35 0.03 1.99
CA ALA A 27 16.94 -0.17 3.38
C ALA A 27 15.87 0.85 3.82
N LEU A 28 16.00 2.12 3.41
CA LEU A 28 14.99 3.15 3.66
C LEU A 28 13.67 2.84 2.95
N TRP A 29 13.71 2.32 1.72
CA TRP A 29 12.53 1.95 0.94
C TRP A 29 11.79 0.77 1.57
N LEU A 30 12.53 -0.28 1.96
CA LEU A 30 11.98 -1.40 2.73
C LEU A 30 11.34 -0.90 4.03
N ASN A 31 11.96 0.05 4.72
CA ASN A 31 11.35 0.64 5.92
C ASN A 31 10.11 1.50 5.61
N THR A 32 10.03 2.11 4.42
CA THR A 32 8.83 2.80 3.93
C THR A 32 7.69 1.81 3.63
N LEU A 33 7.98 0.68 3.00
CA LEU A 33 7.00 -0.40 2.81
C LEU A 33 6.51 -0.93 4.16
N SER A 34 7.44 -1.21 5.08
CA SER A 34 7.14 -1.59 6.47
C SER A 34 6.19 -0.61 7.17
N LEU A 35 6.37 0.71 6.95
CA LEU A 35 5.45 1.72 7.45
C LEU A 35 4.06 1.61 6.82
N LEU A 36 3.93 1.39 5.52
CA LEU A 36 2.64 1.32 4.83
C LEU A 36 1.81 0.12 5.33
N GLU A 37 2.41 -1.07 5.41
CA GLU A 37 1.82 -2.28 6.02
C GLU A 37 1.43 -2.06 7.50
N HIS A 38 2.27 -1.32 8.23
CA HIS A 38 1.96 -0.96 9.62
C HIS A 38 0.76 -0.01 9.71
N LEU A 39 0.57 0.89 8.75
CA LEU A 39 -0.60 1.77 8.70
C LEU A 39 -1.86 0.98 8.34
N GLY A 40 -1.75 -0.01 7.44
CA GLY A 40 -2.80 -0.98 7.10
C GLY A 40 -3.29 -1.72 8.34
N SER A 41 -2.43 -2.55 8.95
CA SER A 41 -2.73 -3.27 10.20
C SER A 41 -3.33 -2.39 11.30
N ARG A 42 -2.72 -1.22 11.60
CA ARG A 42 -3.27 -0.30 12.62
C ARG A 42 -4.66 0.19 12.27
N LYS A 43 -4.92 0.54 11.02
CA LYS A 43 -6.23 1.03 10.60
C LYS A 43 -7.29 -0.04 10.73
N ILE A 44 -6.98 -1.28 10.35
CA ILE A 44 -7.91 -2.41 10.49
C ILE A 44 -8.28 -2.57 11.96
N LEU A 45 -7.29 -2.69 12.85
CA LEU A 45 -7.53 -2.86 14.29
C LEU A 45 -8.33 -1.70 14.89
N VAL A 46 -8.02 -0.45 14.52
CA VAL A 46 -8.72 0.72 15.07
C VAL A 46 -10.16 0.83 14.55
N THR A 47 -10.43 0.42 13.31
CA THR A 47 -11.72 0.70 12.66
C THR A 47 -12.68 -0.48 12.62
N GLN A 48 -12.16 -1.71 12.71
CA GLN A 48 -12.94 -2.94 12.52
C GLN A 48 -12.98 -3.82 13.77
N SER A 49 -12.32 -3.44 14.88
CA SER A 49 -12.45 -4.18 16.14
C SER A 49 -13.76 -3.80 16.85
N SER A 50 -14.69 -4.75 16.93
CA SER A 50 -15.91 -4.70 17.73
C SER A 50 -16.26 -6.08 18.29
N GLU A 51 -17.41 -6.21 18.97
CA GLU A 51 -17.91 -7.52 19.44
C GLU A 51 -18.19 -8.48 18.27
N GLU A 52 -18.39 -7.96 17.06
CA GLU A 52 -18.65 -8.73 15.83
C GLU A 52 -17.42 -8.92 14.94
N THR A 53 -16.21 -8.69 15.47
CA THR A 53 -14.97 -8.87 14.71
C THR A 53 -14.89 -10.31 14.17
N SER A 54 -14.78 -10.44 12.85
CA SER A 54 -14.70 -11.74 12.19
C SER A 54 -13.28 -12.29 12.14
N GLU A 55 -13.16 -13.60 11.91
CA GLU A 55 -11.87 -14.26 11.64
C GLU A 55 -11.13 -13.60 10.47
N MET A 56 -11.83 -13.24 9.38
CA MET A 56 -11.26 -12.55 8.23
C MET A 56 -10.57 -11.23 8.62
N ILE A 57 -11.19 -10.42 9.50
CA ILE A 57 -10.60 -9.16 9.97
C ILE A 57 -9.34 -9.42 10.80
N LEU A 58 -9.38 -10.39 11.73
CA LEU A 58 -8.26 -10.74 12.58
C LEU A 58 -7.07 -11.31 11.79
N LYS A 59 -7.36 -12.21 10.84
CA LYS A 59 -6.38 -12.79 9.93
C LYS A 59 -5.68 -11.68 9.16
N HIS A 60 -6.45 -10.83 8.48
CA HIS A 60 -5.91 -9.76 7.66
C HIS A 60 -5.05 -8.76 8.49
N ALA A 61 -5.54 -8.30 9.64
CA ALA A 61 -4.77 -7.42 10.52
C ALA A 61 -3.44 -8.04 11.01
N THR A 62 -3.43 -9.36 11.24
CA THR A 62 -2.24 -10.09 11.68
C THR A 62 -1.24 -10.27 10.54
N GLU A 63 -1.72 -10.54 9.33
CA GLU A 63 -0.89 -10.69 8.13
C GLU A 63 -0.20 -9.38 7.76
N GLU A 64 -0.93 -8.27 7.75
CA GLU A 64 -0.41 -6.91 7.57
C GLU A 64 0.68 -6.54 8.59
N ALA A 65 0.46 -6.88 9.87
CA ALA A 65 1.48 -6.66 10.90
C ALA A 65 2.73 -7.53 10.67
N ARG A 66 2.56 -8.75 10.15
CA ARG A 66 3.66 -9.64 9.77
C ARG A 66 4.39 -9.13 8.52
N HIS A 67 3.70 -8.58 7.54
CA HIS A 67 4.30 -7.93 6.36
C HIS A 67 5.13 -6.72 6.75
N ALA A 68 4.60 -5.89 7.65
CA ALA A 68 5.35 -4.78 8.24
C ALA A 68 6.66 -5.25 8.89
N LEU A 69 6.59 -6.31 9.70
CA LEU A 69 7.76 -6.92 10.33
C LEU A 69 8.73 -7.53 9.31
N PHE A 70 8.21 -8.17 8.26
CA PHE A 70 8.99 -8.75 7.18
C PHE A 70 9.85 -7.68 6.51
N PHE A 71 9.27 -6.57 6.06
CA PHE A 71 10.02 -5.49 5.42
C PHE A 71 11.05 -4.85 6.37
N LYS A 72 10.73 -4.75 7.67
CA LYS A 72 11.67 -4.27 8.69
C LYS A 72 12.91 -5.16 8.80
N LYS A 73 12.70 -6.48 8.77
CA LYS A 73 13.79 -7.48 8.78
C LYS A 73 14.56 -7.45 7.47
N ALA A 74 13.88 -7.32 6.33
CA ALA A 74 14.51 -7.20 5.03
C ALA A 74 15.44 -5.97 4.95
N ALA A 75 15.03 -4.82 5.50
CA ALA A 75 15.89 -3.63 5.58
C ALA A 75 17.20 -3.91 6.33
N ARG A 76 17.15 -4.72 7.39
CA ARG A 76 18.34 -5.17 8.15
C ARG A 76 19.20 -6.16 7.39
N THR A 77 18.60 -7.01 6.56
CA THR A 77 19.34 -7.92 5.68
C THR A 77 20.17 -7.14 4.67
N ILE A 78 19.63 -6.05 4.11
CA ILE A 78 20.36 -5.17 3.18
C ILE A 78 21.40 -4.32 3.91
N LYS A 79 21.03 -3.75 5.07
CA LYS A 79 21.92 -2.88 5.84
C LYS A 79 21.87 -3.28 7.33
N PRO A 80 22.82 -4.11 7.82
CA PRO A 80 22.77 -4.63 9.20
C PRO A 80 22.75 -3.56 10.31
N SER A 81 23.31 -2.38 10.06
CA SER A 81 23.28 -1.24 10.98
C SER A 81 21.93 -0.51 11.03
N PHE A 82 20.97 -0.88 10.20
CA PHE A 82 19.65 -0.27 10.14
C PHE A 82 18.77 -0.71 11.32
N GLN A 83 18.62 0.12 12.34
CA GLN A 83 17.80 -0.18 13.53
C GLN A 83 16.75 0.90 13.82
N LEU A 84 16.40 1.68 12.81
CA LEU A 84 15.57 2.87 12.99
C LEU A 84 14.07 2.54 13.00
N GLY A 85 13.32 3.41 13.69
CA GLY A 85 11.85 3.36 13.75
C GLY A 85 11.22 3.89 12.47
N TYR A 86 10.10 4.58 12.58
CA TYR A 86 9.45 5.26 11.46
C TYR A 86 9.69 6.77 11.50
N GLN A 87 10.82 7.24 12.06
CA GLN A 87 11.19 8.65 11.94
C GLN A 87 11.35 9.00 10.45
N ASN A 88 11.04 10.24 10.07
CA ASN A 88 11.10 10.63 8.65
C ASN A 88 12.49 10.50 8.02
N SER A 89 13.56 10.65 8.80
CA SER A 89 14.94 10.42 8.35
C SER A 89 15.26 8.95 8.05
N ALA A 90 14.43 8.03 8.55
CA ALA A 90 14.58 6.59 8.35
C ALA A 90 13.68 6.05 7.24
N LEU A 91 13.10 6.91 6.41
CA LEU A 91 12.12 6.55 5.39
C LEU A 91 12.41 7.27 4.09
N VAL A 92 12.13 6.61 2.96
CA VAL A 92 11.98 7.31 1.69
C VAL A 92 10.70 8.14 1.74
N ARG A 93 10.86 9.46 1.89
CA ARG A 93 9.77 10.45 1.91
C ARG A 93 8.61 10.04 2.82
N GLY A 94 8.90 9.69 4.08
CA GLY A 94 7.92 9.16 5.03
C GLY A 94 6.64 10.01 5.19
N THR A 95 6.75 11.34 5.14
CA THR A 95 5.56 12.23 5.16
C THR A 95 4.66 12.00 3.95
N ALA A 96 5.23 11.84 2.75
CA ALA A 96 4.47 11.60 1.53
C ALA A 96 3.75 10.25 1.56
N ALA A 97 4.39 9.20 2.09
CA ALA A 97 3.77 7.87 2.27
C ALA A 97 2.53 7.93 3.19
N ARG A 98 2.63 8.64 4.32
CA ARG A 98 1.48 8.82 5.23
C ARG A 98 0.36 9.63 4.58
N ILE A 99 0.71 10.69 3.86
CA ILE A 99 -0.27 11.53 3.16
C ILE A 99 -0.99 10.72 2.08
N TYR A 100 -0.29 9.87 1.33
CA TYR A 100 -0.88 8.99 0.33
C TYR A 100 -1.96 8.10 0.95
N PHE A 101 -1.61 7.36 2.00
CA PHE A 101 -2.53 6.47 2.71
C PHE A 101 -3.75 7.23 3.28
N ALA A 102 -3.51 8.36 3.95
CA ALA A 102 -4.58 9.18 4.53
C ALA A 102 -5.51 9.80 3.48
N LYS A 103 -4.97 10.21 2.32
CA LYS A 103 -5.77 10.75 1.21
C LYS A 103 -6.64 9.68 0.56
N LEU A 104 -6.12 8.45 0.39
CA LEU A 104 -6.91 7.34 -0.11
C LEU A 104 -8.08 7.02 0.85
N ASP A 105 -7.81 6.88 2.16
CA ASP A 105 -8.88 6.64 3.14
C ASP A 105 -9.94 7.75 3.11
N THR A 106 -9.51 9.01 3.08
CA THR A 106 -10.43 10.15 3.01
C THR A 106 -11.26 10.14 1.73
N LEU A 107 -10.63 9.82 0.58
CA LEU A 107 -11.29 9.72 -0.71
C LEU A 107 -12.40 8.66 -0.67
N VAL A 108 -12.07 7.44 -0.24
CA VAL A 108 -13.01 6.31 -0.15
C VAL A 108 -14.17 6.67 0.79
N ARG A 109 -13.88 7.08 2.03
CA ARG A 109 -14.90 7.44 3.01
C ARG A 109 -15.83 8.54 2.51
N ARG A 110 -15.30 9.58 1.86
CA ARG A 110 -16.11 10.67 1.31
C ARG A 110 -17.04 10.17 0.18
N SER A 111 -16.55 9.26 -0.67
CA SER A 111 -17.35 8.70 -1.77
C SER A 111 -18.51 7.82 -1.28
N LEU A 112 -18.31 7.10 -0.17
CA LEU A 112 -19.29 6.15 0.36
C LEU A 112 -20.29 6.79 1.32
N ARG A 113 -19.92 7.88 2.00
CA ARG A 113 -20.73 8.44 3.10
C ARG A 113 -22.15 8.82 2.69
N LYS A 114 -22.34 9.31 1.46
CA LYS A 114 -23.67 9.68 0.96
C LYS A 114 -24.48 8.49 0.44
N VAL A 115 -23.81 7.38 0.14
CA VAL A 115 -24.41 6.17 -0.45
C VAL A 115 -24.86 5.22 0.66
N PHE A 116 -24.07 5.11 1.73
CA PHE A 116 -24.32 4.23 2.86
C PHE A 116 -24.48 5.07 4.12
N PRO A 117 -25.72 5.45 4.49
CA PRO A 117 -25.97 6.29 5.66
C PRO A 117 -25.85 5.52 6.98
N ASP A 118 -26.09 4.20 6.97
CA ASP A 118 -25.88 3.36 8.14
C ASP A 118 -24.39 3.31 8.52
N GLN A 119 -24.08 3.63 9.77
CA GLN A 119 -22.71 3.83 10.22
C GLN A 119 -21.90 2.52 10.24
N LYS A 120 -22.53 1.37 10.56
CA LYS A 120 -21.86 0.07 10.63
C LYS A 120 -21.53 -0.42 9.21
N GLN A 121 -22.51 -0.40 8.32
CA GLN A 121 -22.34 -0.75 6.91
C GLN A 121 -21.32 0.17 6.22
N PHE A 122 -21.42 1.48 6.45
CA PHE A 122 -20.47 2.46 5.92
C PHE A 122 -19.04 2.16 6.33
N THR A 123 -18.80 1.89 7.62
CA THR A 123 -17.45 1.68 8.15
C THR A 123 -16.84 0.40 7.60
N TYR A 124 -17.65 -0.66 7.47
CA TYR A 124 -17.22 -1.94 6.93
C TYR A 124 -16.94 -1.85 5.42
N LEU A 125 -17.84 -1.25 4.63
CA LEU A 125 -17.59 -1.01 3.20
C LEU A 125 -16.38 -0.10 2.99
N ALA A 126 -16.20 0.96 3.78
CA ALA A 126 -15.02 1.81 3.67
C ALA A 126 -13.71 1.06 3.92
N TYR A 127 -13.71 0.07 4.81
CA TYR A 127 -12.61 -0.87 4.98
C TYR A 127 -12.40 -1.71 3.71
N LEU A 128 -13.41 -2.44 3.26
CA LEU A 128 -13.31 -3.30 2.07
C LEU A 128 -12.81 -2.55 0.83
N TYR A 129 -13.37 -1.37 0.55
CA TYR A 129 -12.97 -0.53 -0.58
C TYR A 129 -11.55 0.02 -0.42
N THR A 130 -11.19 0.51 0.77
CA THR A 130 -9.83 1.06 0.95
C THR A 130 -8.79 -0.03 0.79
N THR A 131 -9.00 -1.19 1.43
CA THR A 131 -8.13 -2.37 1.30
C THR A 131 -8.03 -2.81 -0.15
N THR A 132 -9.15 -3.01 -0.84
CA THR A 132 -9.14 -3.45 -2.24
C THR A 132 -8.33 -2.51 -3.14
N VAL A 133 -8.48 -1.19 -2.97
CA VAL A 133 -7.76 -0.21 -3.79
C VAL A 133 -6.26 -0.17 -3.44
N ILE A 134 -5.91 -0.21 -2.15
CA ILE A 134 -4.50 -0.19 -1.75
C ILE A 134 -3.78 -1.48 -2.15
N GLU A 135 -4.42 -2.65 -2.02
CA GLU A 135 -3.83 -3.93 -2.43
C GLU A 135 -3.58 -4.02 -3.93
N LYS A 136 -4.51 -3.55 -4.75
CA LYS A 136 -4.29 -3.48 -6.20
C LYS A 136 -3.08 -2.62 -6.55
N ARG A 137 -2.85 -1.52 -5.82
CA ARG A 137 -1.65 -0.70 -6.02
C ARG A 137 -0.40 -1.41 -5.50
N ALA A 138 -0.48 -2.05 -4.33
CA ALA A 138 0.61 -2.80 -3.73
C ALA A 138 1.08 -3.91 -4.68
N MET A 139 0.17 -4.68 -5.27
CA MET A 139 0.46 -5.72 -6.26
C MET A 139 1.26 -5.20 -7.46
N VAL A 140 0.91 -4.02 -8.00
CA VAL A 140 1.66 -3.40 -9.11
C VAL A 140 3.10 -3.06 -8.68
N VAL A 141 3.27 -2.52 -7.46
CA VAL A 141 4.59 -2.15 -6.94
C VAL A 141 5.40 -3.40 -6.58
N TYR A 142 4.80 -4.39 -5.93
CA TYR A 142 5.45 -5.62 -5.48
C TYR A 142 5.85 -6.53 -6.63
N ALA A 143 5.02 -6.67 -7.68
CA ALA A 143 5.42 -7.41 -8.87
C ALA A 143 6.63 -6.78 -9.56
N ALA A 144 6.62 -5.45 -9.75
CA ALA A 144 7.76 -4.74 -10.33
C ALA A 144 9.01 -4.83 -9.45
N TYR A 145 8.83 -4.77 -8.13
CA TYR A 145 9.92 -4.83 -7.18
C TYR A 145 10.53 -6.23 -7.08
N ASP A 146 9.72 -7.30 -7.04
CA ASP A 146 10.19 -8.68 -7.00
C ASP A 146 11.03 -9.01 -8.24
N GLU A 147 10.60 -8.56 -9.43
CA GLU A 147 11.38 -8.72 -10.66
C GLU A 147 12.78 -8.10 -10.55
N ILE A 148 12.87 -6.88 -10.00
CA ILE A 148 14.16 -6.19 -9.80
C ILE A 148 15.01 -6.91 -8.74
N LEU A 149 14.40 -7.37 -7.65
CA LEU A 149 15.10 -8.13 -6.61
C LEU A 149 15.68 -9.43 -7.18
N ASN A 150 14.94 -10.11 -8.05
CA ASN A 150 15.39 -11.33 -8.73
C ASN A 150 16.54 -11.04 -9.71
N GLN A 151 16.41 -10.01 -10.56
CA GLN A 151 17.43 -9.61 -11.53
C GLN A 151 18.74 -9.17 -10.86
N THR A 152 18.65 -8.53 -9.69
CA THR A 152 19.83 -8.06 -8.93
C THR A 152 20.41 -9.11 -8.00
N GLY A 153 19.82 -10.32 -7.94
CA GLY A 153 20.25 -11.37 -7.03
C GLY A 153 20.09 -11.03 -5.54
N SER A 154 19.18 -10.11 -5.22
CA SER A 154 18.89 -9.71 -3.84
C SER A 154 18.53 -10.93 -2.99
N PRO A 155 18.85 -10.98 -1.68
CA PRO A 155 18.43 -12.07 -0.80
C PRO A 155 16.95 -12.00 -0.38
N ILE A 156 16.24 -10.92 -0.72
CA ILE A 156 14.83 -10.71 -0.36
C ILE A 156 13.92 -11.47 -1.34
N ARG A 157 12.85 -12.09 -0.84
CA ARG A 157 11.86 -12.82 -1.64
C ARG A 157 10.46 -12.34 -1.28
N LEU A 158 9.67 -11.88 -2.26
CA LEU A 158 8.32 -11.38 -2.01
C LEU A 158 7.22 -12.41 -2.34
N THR A 159 7.56 -13.59 -2.87
CA THR A 159 6.60 -14.58 -3.37
C THR A 159 5.47 -14.90 -2.37
N ASN A 160 5.80 -15.18 -1.11
CA ASN A 160 4.78 -15.52 -0.10
C ASN A 160 3.95 -14.30 0.30
N LEU A 161 4.56 -13.12 0.36
CA LEU A 161 3.87 -11.87 0.67
C LEU A 161 2.85 -11.57 -0.43
N ILE A 162 3.27 -11.62 -1.69
CA ILE A 162 2.41 -11.40 -2.87
C ILE A 162 1.24 -12.39 -2.89
N LEU A 163 1.48 -13.67 -2.58
CA LEU A 163 0.42 -14.67 -2.50
C LEU A 163 -0.62 -14.36 -1.40
N GLU A 164 -0.17 -13.80 -0.28
CA GLU A 164 -1.06 -13.37 0.81
C GLU A 164 -1.89 -12.15 0.39
N GLU A 165 -1.29 -11.16 -0.30
CA GLU A 165 -2.03 -9.98 -0.83
C GLU A 165 -3.09 -10.39 -1.87
N GLU A 166 -2.79 -11.38 -2.72
CA GLU A 166 -3.77 -11.92 -3.67
C GLU A 166 -4.96 -12.55 -2.93
N GLY A 167 -4.70 -13.24 -1.83
CA GLY A 167 -5.72 -13.79 -0.93
C GLY A 167 -6.58 -12.69 -0.32
N HIS A 168 -5.95 -11.63 0.22
CA HIS A 168 -6.68 -10.47 0.76
C HIS A 168 -7.57 -9.83 -0.30
N LEU A 169 -7.02 -9.57 -1.49
CA LEU A 169 -7.77 -8.96 -2.57
C LEU A 169 -8.99 -9.80 -2.98
N SER A 170 -8.83 -11.13 -3.04
CA SER A 170 -9.92 -12.06 -3.33
C SER A 170 -11.02 -12.00 -2.27
N ASP A 171 -10.65 -12.09 -0.99
CA ASP A 171 -11.60 -12.09 0.14
C ASP A 171 -12.37 -10.76 0.20
N MET A 172 -11.65 -9.63 0.15
CA MET A 172 -12.24 -8.29 0.25
C MET A 172 -13.13 -7.97 -0.95
N SER A 173 -12.69 -8.31 -2.17
CA SER A 173 -13.47 -8.05 -3.38
C SER A 173 -14.76 -8.87 -3.40
N SER A 174 -14.69 -10.14 -3.00
CA SER A 174 -15.86 -11.03 -2.95
C SER A 174 -16.92 -10.51 -1.99
N GLU A 175 -16.51 -10.11 -0.78
CA GLU A 175 -17.42 -9.55 0.22
C GLU A 175 -17.98 -8.19 -0.22
N MET A 176 -17.15 -7.32 -0.81
CA MET A 176 -17.57 -6.03 -1.33
C MET A 176 -18.62 -6.16 -2.44
N PHE A 177 -18.41 -7.05 -3.42
CA PHE A 177 -19.36 -7.28 -4.51
C PHE A 177 -20.68 -7.89 -4.03
N ARG A 178 -20.65 -8.66 -2.93
CA ARG A 178 -21.85 -9.17 -2.28
C ARG A 178 -22.69 -8.06 -1.63
N LEU A 179 -22.03 -7.04 -1.07
CA LEU A 179 -22.67 -5.99 -0.27
C LEU A 179 -23.05 -4.73 -1.06
N ASP A 180 -22.38 -4.43 -2.17
CA ASP A 180 -22.67 -3.28 -3.02
C ASP A 180 -22.79 -3.71 -4.50
N PRO A 181 -24.02 -3.82 -5.04
CA PRO A 181 -24.26 -4.15 -6.45
C PRO A 181 -23.60 -3.17 -7.44
N SER A 182 -23.33 -1.93 -7.02
CA SER A 182 -22.66 -0.91 -7.85
C SER A 182 -21.14 -0.91 -7.68
N ALA A 183 -20.57 -1.90 -6.96
CA ALA A 183 -19.18 -1.85 -6.56
C ALA A 183 -18.18 -1.85 -7.71
N LYS A 184 -18.49 -2.51 -8.83
CA LYS A 184 -17.62 -2.51 -10.01
C LYS A 184 -17.37 -1.10 -10.54
N GLU A 185 -18.43 -0.31 -10.72
CA GLU A 185 -18.33 1.07 -11.21
C GLU A 185 -17.66 1.98 -10.19
N ARG A 186 -18.04 1.85 -8.91
CA ARG A 186 -17.51 2.66 -7.83
C ARG A 186 -16.00 2.41 -7.61
N LEU A 187 -15.58 1.14 -7.68
CA LEU A 187 -14.18 0.76 -7.57
C LEU A 187 -13.36 1.34 -8.71
N ALA A 188 -13.83 1.25 -9.96
CA ALA A 188 -13.15 1.83 -11.11
C ALA A 188 -12.97 3.36 -10.97
N ALA A 189 -13.98 4.06 -10.46
CA ALA A 189 -13.88 5.51 -10.19
C ALA A 189 -12.88 5.81 -9.06
N LEU A 190 -12.85 5.00 -8.00
CA LEU A 190 -11.91 5.15 -6.90
C LEU A 190 -10.46 4.87 -7.33
N GLU A 191 -10.22 3.85 -8.16
CA GLU A 191 -8.91 3.53 -8.72
C GLU A 191 -8.38 4.66 -9.61
N ALA A 192 -9.24 5.27 -10.42
CA ALA A 192 -8.85 6.41 -11.26
C ALA A 192 -8.45 7.64 -10.43
N GLU A 193 -9.12 7.90 -9.30
CA GLU A 193 -8.75 8.97 -8.37
C GLU A 193 -7.52 8.61 -7.53
N GLU A 194 -7.40 7.37 -7.07
CA GLU A 194 -6.21 6.86 -6.39
C GLU A 194 -4.97 7.03 -7.26
N ALA A 195 -5.05 6.73 -8.56
CA ALA A 195 -3.93 6.84 -9.47
C ALA A 195 -3.33 8.25 -9.50
N LYS A 196 -4.16 9.29 -9.33
CA LYS A 196 -3.70 10.69 -9.23
C LYS A 196 -3.00 10.97 -7.89
N ILE A 197 -3.47 10.36 -6.80
CA ILE A 197 -2.85 10.49 -5.48
C ILE A 197 -1.52 9.73 -5.48
N PHE A 198 -1.49 8.51 -6.02
CA PHE A 198 -0.29 7.70 -6.16
C PHE A 198 0.75 8.37 -7.05
N ALA A 199 0.38 8.94 -8.20
CA ALA A 199 1.32 9.64 -9.06
C ALA A 199 2.07 10.77 -8.33
N ARG A 200 1.40 11.51 -7.46
CA ARG A 200 2.03 12.55 -6.63
C ARG A 200 2.96 11.96 -5.58
N PHE A 201 2.57 10.84 -4.97
CA PHE A 201 3.42 10.12 -4.04
C PHE A 201 4.67 9.58 -4.74
N TRP A 202 4.50 8.92 -5.89
CA TRP A 202 5.56 8.31 -6.66
C TRP A 202 6.56 9.35 -7.20
N LEU A 203 6.08 10.54 -7.57
CA LEU A 203 6.95 11.66 -7.92
C LEU A 203 7.94 11.99 -6.79
N GLN A 204 7.48 11.98 -5.54
CA GLN A 204 8.36 12.23 -4.38
C GLN A 204 9.38 11.12 -4.17
N ILE A 205 8.98 9.86 -4.40
CA ILE A 205 9.88 8.70 -4.35
C ILE A 205 10.96 8.82 -5.43
N ARG A 206 10.59 9.18 -6.66
CA ARG A 206 11.54 9.42 -7.76
C ARG A 206 12.52 10.55 -7.44
N GLU A 207 12.03 11.69 -6.95
CA GLU A 207 12.90 12.80 -6.56
C GLU A 207 13.87 12.41 -5.44
N PHE A 208 13.52 11.42 -4.61
CA PHE A 208 14.46 10.86 -3.65
C PHE A 208 15.50 9.97 -4.32
N SER A 209 15.12 9.09 -5.26
CA SER A 209 16.05 8.13 -5.89
C SER A 209 17.13 8.76 -6.77
N LEU A 210 16.95 10.01 -7.17
CA LEU A 210 17.91 10.79 -7.96
C LEU A 210 19.01 11.48 -7.11
N ASN A 211 18.87 11.48 -5.78
CA ASN A 211 19.83 12.09 -4.85
C ASN A 211 20.63 11.01 -4.12
#